data_AF-A0A2W0BHM1-F1
#
_entry.id   AF-A0A2W0BHM1-F1
#
_cell.length_a   1.000
_cell.length_b   1.000
_cell.length_c   1.000
_cell.angle_alpha   90.00
_cell.angle_beta   90.00
_cell.angle_gamma   90.00
#
_symmetry.space_group_name_H-M   'P 1'
#
loop_
_entity.id
_entity.type
_entity.pdbx_description
1 polymer ?
#
loop_
_entity_poly.entity_id
_entity_poly.type
_entity_poly.pdbx_seq_one_letter_code
_entity_poly.pdbx_strand_id
1 'polypeptide(L)'
;MPEKVVLAYSGGLDTSIIIPWLKENYAYDVIAMVADVGQGEDLDAVVAKAYKTGASKVVVRDMREEFLTDYVFPAIAAGAVYEHKYLLGTSLARPVIAKHQVEVALEENATAVAHGCTGKGNDQVRFEHAYQALAPQLKVIAPWREWNLKSREDCLAYAESRGIPVAA
;
A
#
# COMPACT_ATOMS: atom_id res chain seq x y z
N MET A 1 -17.66 -3.88 -16.84
CA MET A 1 -16.69 -4.48 -15.88
C MET A 1 -16.52 -3.48 -14.75
N PRO A 2 -16.39 -3.93 -13.48
CA PRO A 2 -16.05 -3.03 -12.38
C PRO A 2 -14.76 -2.27 -12.69
N GLU A 3 -14.67 -1.02 -12.23
CA GLU A 3 -13.40 -0.29 -12.27
C GLU A 3 -12.37 -1.01 -11.40
N LYS A 4 -11.08 -0.83 -11.69
CA LYS A 4 -10.00 -1.45 -10.89
C LYS A 4 -9.33 -0.43 -9.98
N VAL A 5 -8.89 -0.89 -8.82
CA VAL A 5 -8.03 -0.16 -7.89
C VAL A 5 -6.80 -0.99 -7.52
N VAL A 6 -5.63 -0.37 -7.47
CA VAL A 6 -4.42 -1.01 -6.96
C VAL A 6 -4.17 -0.59 -5.52
N LEU A 7 -4.22 -1.55 -4.59
CA LEU A 7 -3.94 -1.34 -3.17
C LEU A 7 -2.49 -1.71 -2.85
N ALA A 8 -1.75 -0.80 -2.21
CA ALA A 8 -0.50 -1.15 -1.53
C ALA A 8 -0.82 -2.05 -0.33
N TYR A 9 -0.50 -3.34 -0.44
CA TYR A 9 -0.92 -4.39 0.48
C TYR A 9 0.27 -4.97 1.24
N SER A 10 0.16 -5.00 2.58
CA SER A 10 1.23 -5.48 3.48
C SER A 10 0.91 -6.82 4.16
N GLY A 11 -0.29 -7.36 3.99
CA GLY A 11 -0.75 -8.51 4.79
C GLY A 11 -1.18 -8.17 6.22
N GLY A 12 -0.93 -6.96 6.71
CA GLY A 12 -1.41 -6.49 8.01
C GLY A 12 -2.94 -6.42 8.11
N LEU A 13 -3.46 -6.27 9.34
CA LEU A 13 -4.89 -6.12 9.63
C LEU A 13 -5.51 -5.02 8.75
N ASP A 14 -4.93 -3.82 8.79
CA ASP A 14 -5.45 -2.63 8.13
C ASP A 14 -5.58 -2.82 6.61
N THR A 15 -4.52 -3.24 5.93
CA THR A 15 -4.57 -3.47 4.47
C THR A 15 -5.45 -4.67 4.11
N SER A 16 -5.66 -5.62 5.02
CA SER A 16 -6.60 -6.73 4.82
C SER A 16 -8.03 -6.24 4.81
N ILE A 17 -8.46 -5.46 5.80
CA ILE A 17 -9.84 -4.96 5.84
C ILE A 17 -10.14 -3.93 4.74
N ILE A 18 -9.13 -3.26 4.21
CA ILE A 18 -9.29 -2.30 3.10
C ILE A 18 -9.80 -2.99 1.83
N ILE A 19 -9.41 -4.24 1.55
CA ILE A 19 -9.85 -4.95 0.34
C ILE A 19 -11.38 -5.05 0.26
N PRO A 20 -12.09 -5.69 1.23
CA PRO A 20 -13.54 -5.74 1.20
C PRO A 20 -14.17 -4.36 1.37
N TRP A 21 -13.54 -3.43 2.11
CA TRP A 21 -14.06 -2.07 2.22
C TRP A 21 -14.12 -1.35 0.86
N LEU A 22 -13.07 -1.46 0.05
CA LEU A 22 -13.05 -0.91 -1.32
C LEU A 22 -14.12 -1.57 -2.21
N LYS A 23 -14.34 -2.88 -2.05
CA LYS A 23 -15.37 -3.60 -2.80
C LYS A 23 -16.78 -3.17 -2.39
N GLU A 24 -17.04 -3.02 -1.09
CA GLU A 24 -18.36 -2.67 -0.54
C GLU A 24 -18.75 -1.22 -0.79
N ASN A 25 -17.80 -0.29 -0.71
CA ASN A 25 -18.09 1.15 -0.75
C ASN A 25 -17.92 1.75 -2.15
N TYR A 26 -17.12 1.10 -3.01
CA TYR A 26 -16.82 1.60 -4.35
C TYR A 26 -17.06 0.61 -5.48
N ALA A 27 -17.41 -0.65 -5.18
CA ALA A 27 -17.55 -1.72 -6.18
C ALA A 27 -16.29 -1.93 -7.04
N TYR A 28 -15.11 -1.58 -6.53
CA TYR A 28 -13.85 -1.78 -7.24
C TYR A 28 -13.48 -3.27 -7.32
N ASP A 29 -12.85 -3.62 -8.43
CA ASP A 29 -12.04 -4.81 -8.58
C ASP A 29 -10.63 -4.55 -8.01
N VAL A 30 -10.30 -5.20 -6.89
CA VAL A 30 -9.12 -4.86 -6.09
C VAL A 30 -7.92 -5.71 -6.49
N ILE A 31 -6.86 -5.05 -6.96
CA ILE A 31 -5.55 -5.63 -7.20
C ILE A 31 -4.65 -5.30 -6.01
N ALA A 32 -4.16 -6.32 -5.32
CA ALA A 32 -3.23 -6.13 -4.20
C ALA A 32 -1.79 -6.13 -4.72
N MET A 33 -1.07 -5.03 -4.55
CA MET A 33 0.36 -4.96 -4.83
C MET A 33 1.15 -5.14 -3.54
N VAL A 34 2.00 -6.17 -3.51
CA VAL A 34 2.91 -6.48 -2.41
C VAL A 34 4.31 -6.07 -2.83
N ALA A 35 4.92 -5.16 -2.07
CA ALA A 35 6.28 -4.70 -2.32
C ALA A 35 7.26 -5.43 -1.41
N ASP A 36 8.32 -6.02 -1.99
CA ASP A 36 9.49 -6.47 -1.23
C ASP A 36 10.60 -5.42 -1.34
N VAL A 37 10.83 -4.71 -0.25
CA VAL A 37 11.93 -3.76 -0.07
C VAL A 37 12.92 -4.23 1.00
N GLY A 38 12.89 -5.53 1.32
CA GLY A 38 13.79 -6.17 2.27
C GLY A 38 13.21 -6.36 3.68
N GLN A 39 11.88 -6.34 3.84
CA GLN A 39 11.23 -6.49 5.15
C GLN A 39 11.31 -7.91 5.75
N GLY A 40 11.69 -8.93 4.97
CA GLY A 40 11.91 -10.30 5.47
C GLY A 40 10.64 -11.08 5.83
N GLU A 41 9.50 -10.73 5.23
CA GLU A 41 8.21 -11.39 5.45
C GLU A 41 8.03 -12.65 4.59
N ASP A 42 7.14 -13.55 5.01
CA ASP A 42 6.66 -14.66 4.19
C ASP A 42 5.68 -14.13 3.13
N LEU A 43 6.23 -13.78 1.96
CA LEU A 43 5.46 -13.20 0.86
C LEU A 43 4.38 -14.16 0.34
N ASP A 44 4.61 -15.48 0.38
CA ASP A 44 3.62 -16.48 -0.05
C ASP A 44 2.40 -16.46 0.87
N ALA A 45 2.62 -16.36 2.18
CA ALA A 45 1.54 -16.21 3.16
C ALA A 45 0.76 -14.89 2.95
N VAL A 46 1.46 -13.78 2.66
CA VAL A 46 0.84 -12.48 2.35
C VAL A 46 -0.02 -12.57 1.09
N VAL A 47 0.48 -13.18 0.02
CA VAL A 47 -0.25 -13.40 -1.24
C VAL A 47 -1.50 -14.25 -1.01
N ALA A 48 -1.37 -15.38 -0.31
CA ALA A 48 -2.50 -16.25 0.02
C ALA A 48 -3.56 -15.51 0.84
N LYS A 49 -3.14 -14.65 1.77
CA LYS A 49 -4.05 -13.83 2.58
C LYS A 49 -4.78 -12.78 1.73
N ALA A 50 -4.11 -12.12 0.78
CA ALA A 50 -4.74 -11.14 -0.10
C ALA A 50 -5.88 -11.75 -0.91
N TYR A 51 -5.66 -12.93 -1.51
CA TYR A 51 -6.70 -13.66 -2.24
C TYR A 51 -7.86 -14.10 -1.33
N LYS A 52 -7.55 -14.66 -0.16
CA LYS A 52 -8.59 -15.03 0.84
C LYS A 52 -9.44 -13.85 1.28
N THR A 53 -8.87 -12.66 1.28
CA THR A 53 -9.54 -11.42 1.69
C THR A 53 -10.32 -10.77 0.53
N GLY A 54 -10.20 -11.31 -0.69
CA GLY A 54 -11.05 -10.97 -1.83
C GLY A 54 -10.39 -10.10 -2.90
N ALA A 55 -9.05 -9.99 -2.93
CA ALA A 55 -8.35 -9.44 -4.09
C ALA A 55 -8.57 -10.33 -5.31
N SER A 56 -8.76 -9.73 -6.49
CA SER A 56 -8.91 -10.47 -7.75
C SER A 56 -7.58 -10.84 -8.38
N LYS A 57 -6.55 -10.05 -8.10
CA LYS A 57 -5.18 -10.27 -8.52
C LYS A 57 -4.22 -9.81 -7.43
N VAL A 58 -3.11 -10.51 -7.29
CA VAL A 58 -1.97 -10.10 -6.47
C VAL A 58 -0.76 -9.93 -7.36
N VAL A 59 -0.05 -8.81 -7.21
CA VAL A 59 1.20 -8.51 -7.90
C VAL A 59 2.28 -8.35 -6.85
N VAL A 60 3.31 -9.20 -6.89
CA VAL A 60 4.48 -9.09 -6.03
C VAL A 60 5.60 -8.43 -6.83
N ARG A 61 6.20 -7.38 -6.28
CA ARG A 61 7.32 -6.66 -6.88
C ARG A 61 8.53 -6.73 -5.94
N ASP A 62 9.58 -7.39 -6.39
CA ASP A 62 10.90 -7.31 -5.75
C ASP A 62 11.57 -6.00 -6.16
N MET A 63 11.71 -5.09 -5.19
CA MET A 63 12.27 -3.76 -5.38
C MET A 63 13.57 -3.58 -4.59
N ARG A 64 14.17 -4.66 -4.05
CA ARG A 64 15.30 -4.55 -3.12
C ARG A 64 16.52 -3.90 -3.78
N GLU A 65 16.84 -4.33 -4.99
CA GLU A 65 17.97 -3.77 -5.75
C GLU A 65 17.70 -2.30 -6.11
N GLU A 66 16.56 -2.01 -6.74
CA GLU A 66 16.17 -0.65 -7.12
C GLU A 66 16.10 0.30 -5.90
N PHE A 67 15.55 -0.17 -4.78
CA PHE A 67 15.50 0.60 -3.55
C PHE A 67 16.90 1.01 -3.09
N LEU A 68 17.89 0.11 -3.21
CA LEU A 68 19.27 0.42 -2.86
C LEU A 68 19.91 1.37 -3.88
N THR A 69 19.85 1.04 -5.17
CA THR A 69 20.59 1.74 -6.22
C THR A 69 20.04 3.14 -6.49
N ASP A 70 18.72 3.30 -6.49
CA ASP A 70 18.05 4.49 -7.02
C ASP A 70 17.55 5.41 -5.90
N TYR A 71 17.46 4.92 -4.65
CA TYR A 71 16.94 5.68 -3.52
C TYR A 71 17.93 5.78 -2.35
N VAL A 72 18.43 4.64 -1.84
CA VAL A 72 19.31 4.63 -0.65
C VAL A 72 20.71 5.17 -0.96
N PHE A 73 21.38 4.67 -2.00
CA PHE A 73 22.74 5.11 -2.34
C PHE A 73 22.82 6.60 -2.69
N PRO A 74 21.89 7.19 -3.47
CA PRO A 74 21.86 8.63 -3.68
C PRO A 74 21.68 9.43 -2.39
N ALA A 75 20.82 8.96 -1.47
CA ALA A 75 20.62 9.62 -0.18
C ALA A 75 21.89 9.58 0.70
N ILE A 76 22.61 8.47 0.69
CA ILE A 76 23.91 8.33 1.38
C ILE A 76 24.95 9.26 0.75
N ALA A 77 25.05 9.29 -0.58
CA ALA A 77 25.98 10.15 -1.29
C ALA A 77 25.73 11.64 -1.02
N ALA A 78 24.46 12.04 -0.84
CA ALA A 78 24.07 13.38 -0.45
C ALA A 78 24.32 13.70 1.04
N GLY A 79 24.71 12.72 1.86
CA GLY A 79 24.84 12.89 3.31
C GLY A 79 23.50 13.21 3.98
N ALA A 80 22.40 12.67 3.46
CA ALA A 80 21.06 13.04 3.90
C ALA A 80 20.78 12.55 5.34
N VAL A 81 20.63 13.50 6.26
CA VAL A 81 20.26 13.23 7.65
C VAL A 81 19.19 14.22 8.09
N TYR A 82 18.02 13.71 8.47
CA TYR A 82 16.94 14.53 8.98
C TYR A 82 17.13 14.81 10.47
N GLU A 83 17.04 16.09 10.85
CA GLU A 83 17.21 16.56 12.23
C GLU A 83 18.46 15.98 12.91
N HIS A 84 19.55 15.85 12.15
CA HIS A 84 20.86 15.35 12.59
C HIS A 84 20.87 13.93 13.20
N LYS A 85 19.78 13.16 13.06
CA LYS A 85 19.67 11.83 13.68
C LYS A 85 19.03 10.78 12.77
N TYR A 86 18.01 11.14 12.01
CA TYR A 86 17.21 10.16 11.28
C TYR A 86 17.73 9.96 9.85
N LEU A 87 18.07 8.71 9.52
CA LEU A 87 18.61 8.30 8.22
C LEU A 87 17.54 7.93 7.19
N LEU A 88 16.33 8.47 7.33
CA LEU A 88 15.31 8.49 6.28
C LEU A 88 14.80 7.12 5.76
N GLY A 89 15.08 6.00 6.43
CA GLY A 89 14.75 4.66 5.91
C GLY A 89 13.30 4.49 5.42
N THR A 90 12.32 4.89 6.24
CA THR A 90 10.89 4.86 5.85
C THR A 90 10.60 5.88 4.75
N SER A 91 11.17 7.07 4.85
CA SER A 91 10.96 8.16 3.88
C SER A 91 11.38 7.74 2.47
N LEU A 92 12.49 7.01 2.34
CA LEU A 92 13.05 6.58 1.05
C LEU A 92 12.29 5.39 0.45
N ALA A 93 11.70 4.53 1.28
CA ALA A 93 10.97 3.36 0.78
C ALA A 93 9.62 3.73 0.14
N ARG A 94 8.94 4.81 0.58
CA ARG A 94 7.59 5.11 0.06
C ARG A 94 7.56 5.50 -1.42
N PRO A 95 8.49 6.33 -1.94
CA PRO A 95 8.54 6.68 -3.35
C PRO A 95 8.70 5.48 -4.29
N VAL A 96 9.56 4.50 -3.98
CA VAL A 96 9.74 3.30 -4.82
C VAL A 96 8.48 2.44 -4.84
N ILE A 97 7.83 2.24 -3.69
CA ILE A 97 6.57 1.49 -3.60
C ILE A 97 5.46 2.23 -4.39
N ALA A 98 5.36 3.54 -4.23
CA ALA A 98 4.36 4.35 -4.94
C ALA A 98 4.56 4.32 -6.46
N LYS A 99 5.81 4.37 -6.93
CA LYS A 99 6.15 4.26 -8.35
C LYS A 99 5.66 2.93 -8.93
N HIS A 100 6.04 1.81 -8.32
CA HIS A 100 5.59 0.48 -8.77
C HIS A 100 4.06 0.32 -8.69
N GLN A 101 3.42 0.96 -7.71
CA GLN A 101 1.97 0.93 -7.61
C GLN A 101 1.29 1.66 -8.78
N VAL A 102 1.84 2.80 -9.17
CA VAL A 102 1.39 3.54 -10.36
C VAL A 102 1.62 2.71 -11.62
N GLU A 103 2.79 2.09 -11.78
CA GLU A 103 3.08 1.23 -12.92
C GLU A 103 2.07 0.08 -13.04
N VAL A 104 1.81 -0.64 -11.94
CA VAL A 104 0.79 -1.70 -11.90
C VAL A 104 -0.60 -1.15 -12.22
N ALA A 105 -0.95 0.05 -11.73
CA ALA A 105 -2.25 0.65 -12.03
C ALA A 105 -2.40 0.95 -13.52
N LEU A 106 -1.36 1.46 -14.17
CA LEU A 106 -1.37 1.76 -15.61
C LEU A 106 -1.38 0.47 -16.45
N GLU A 107 -0.56 -0.53 -16.11
CA GLU A 107 -0.54 -1.86 -16.75
C GLU A 107 -1.92 -2.53 -16.70
N GLU A 108 -2.62 -2.39 -15.58
CA GLU A 108 -3.91 -3.03 -15.33
C GLU A 108 -5.12 -2.22 -15.80
N ASN A 109 -4.90 -1.01 -16.32
CA ASN A 109 -5.95 -0.03 -16.65
C ASN A 109 -6.85 0.29 -15.44
N ALA A 110 -6.25 0.39 -14.25
CA ALA A 110 -6.92 0.84 -13.04
C ALA A 110 -7.15 2.35 -13.05
N THR A 111 -8.28 2.78 -12.48
CA THR A 111 -8.63 4.21 -12.39
C THR A 111 -8.25 4.82 -11.05
N ALA A 112 -7.82 3.98 -10.08
CA ALA A 112 -7.47 4.41 -8.75
C ALA A 112 -6.29 3.64 -8.15
N VAL A 113 -5.62 4.28 -7.18
CA VAL A 113 -4.66 3.68 -6.26
C VAL A 113 -5.12 3.90 -4.82
N ALA A 114 -4.83 2.94 -3.94
CA ALA A 114 -5.21 3.00 -2.53
C ALA A 114 -4.03 2.64 -1.61
N HIS A 115 -4.00 3.23 -0.42
CA HIS A 115 -2.99 2.91 0.60
C HIS A 115 -3.59 2.78 2.01
N GLY A 116 -2.91 2.01 2.88
CA GLY A 116 -3.29 1.82 4.28
C GLY A 116 -2.75 2.85 5.27
N CYS A 117 -2.12 3.94 4.83
CA CYS A 117 -1.58 4.96 5.74
C CYS A 117 -2.69 5.72 6.49
N THR A 118 -2.46 6.02 7.77
CA THR A 118 -3.40 6.81 8.58
C THR A 118 -3.40 8.28 8.16
N GLY A 119 -4.51 8.99 8.46
CA GLY A 119 -4.63 10.43 8.20
C GLY A 119 -3.75 11.34 9.07
N LYS A 120 -2.97 10.79 10.01
CA LYS A 120 -2.12 11.58 10.93
C LYS A 120 -0.62 11.47 10.65
N GLY A 121 -0.20 10.53 9.79
CA GLY A 121 1.21 10.23 9.54
C GLY A 121 1.77 10.85 8.26
N ASN A 122 3.09 10.88 8.15
CA ASN A 122 3.80 11.42 6.97
C ASN A 122 3.70 10.50 5.74
N ASP A 123 3.46 9.21 5.93
CA ASP A 123 3.45 8.25 4.82
C ASP A 123 2.36 8.52 3.79
N GLN A 124 1.20 9.03 4.21
CA GLN A 124 0.12 9.43 3.29
C GLN A 124 0.63 10.48 2.29
N VAL A 125 1.34 11.50 2.78
CA VAL A 125 1.89 12.60 1.96
C VAL A 125 2.94 12.05 1.00
N ARG A 126 3.80 11.13 1.46
CA ARG A 126 4.86 10.53 0.64
C ARG A 126 4.30 9.72 -0.53
N PHE A 127 3.27 8.90 -0.27
CA PHE A 127 2.58 8.15 -1.32
C PHE A 127 1.85 9.08 -2.29
N GLU A 128 1.05 10.00 -1.75
CA GLU A 128 0.17 10.85 -2.55
C GLU A 128 0.93 11.85 -3.43
N HIS A 129 2.03 12.42 -2.93
CA HIS A 129 2.90 13.26 -3.75
C HIS A 129 3.54 12.47 -4.89
N ALA A 130 3.97 11.23 -4.63
CA ALA A 130 4.52 10.38 -5.69
C ALA A 130 3.46 10.02 -6.74
N TYR A 131 2.23 9.69 -6.33
CA TYR A 131 1.13 9.44 -7.26
C TYR A 131 0.81 10.67 -8.12
N GLN A 132 0.70 11.85 -7.51
CA GLN A 132 0.43 13.09 -8.23
C GLN A 132 1.54 13.43 -9.21
N ALA A 133 2.80 13.17 -8.86
CA ALA A 133 3.94 13.42 -9.73
C ALA A 133 4.02 12.45 -10.92
N LEU A 134 3.66 11.18 -10.72
CA LEU A 134 3.85 10.11 -11.70
C LEU A 134 2.62 9.84 -12.58
N ALA A 135 1.42 9.96 -12.00
CA ALA A 135 0.17 9.68 -12.67
C ALA A 135 -0.98 10.51 -12.05
N PRO A 136 -1.00 11.84 -12.28
CA PRO A 136 -2.02 12.74 -11.72
C PRO A 136 -3.46 12.42 -12.15
N GLN A 137 -3.64 11.58 -13.17
CA GLN A 137 -4.94 11.09 -13.62
C GLN A 137 -5.54 10.01 -12.72
N LEU A 138 -4.76 9.34 -11.86
CA LEU A 138 -5.25 8.28 -10.98
C LEU A 138 -5.94 8.88 -9.76
N LYS A 139 -7.13 8.36 -9.44
CA LYS A 139 -7.81 8.70 -8.19
C LYS A 139 -7.06 8.09 -7.00
N VAL A 140 -6.80 8.89 -5.97
CA VAL A 140 -6.24 8.40 -4.70
C VAL A 140 -7.37 8.07 -3.75
N ILE A 141 -7.31 6.90 -3.10
CA ILE A 141 -8.24 6.48 -2.07
C ILE A 141 -7.45 6.21 -0.78
N ALA A 142 -7.85 6.86 0.31
CA ALA A 142 -7.20 6.71 1.61
C ALA A 142 -8.26 6.35 2.66
N PRO A 143 -8.58 5.05 2.83
CA PRO A 143 -9.70 4.60 3.66
C PRO A 143 -9.68 5.14 5.09
N TRP A 144 -8.50 5.29 5.70
CA TRP A 144 -8.35 5.88 7.03
C TRP A 144 -8.85 7.31 7.17
N ARG A 145 -9.05 8.04 6.07
CA ARG A 145 -9.63 9.39 6.05
C ARG A 145 -11.11 9.40 5.67
N GLU A 146 -11.65 8.27 5.25
CA GLU A 146 -12.99 8.16 4.65
C GLU A 146 -13.94 7.29 5.46
N TRP A 147 -13.43 6.22 6.09
CA TRP A 147 -14.25 5.26 6.80
C TRP A 147 -14.62 5.69 8.22
N ASN A 148 -15.50 4.91 8.86
CA ASN A 148 -15.94 5.14 10.24
C ASN A 148 -15.26 4.22 11.27
N LEU A 149 -14.23 3.46 10.89
CA LEU A 149 -13.47 2.61 11.82
C LEU A 149 -12.50 3.49 12.62
N LYS A 150 -12.68 3.54 13.95
CA LYS A 150 -12.00 4.49 14.85
C LYS A 150 -10.93 3.83 15.71
N SER A 151 -10.96 2.52 15.85
CA SER A 151 -10.09 1.77 16.74
C SER A 151 -9.59 0.47 16.12
N ARG A 152 -8.61 -0.16 16.77
CA ARG A 152 -8.16 -1.51 16.38
C ARG A 152 -9.28 -2.51 16.60
N GLU A 153 -10.08 -2.35 17.65
CA GLU A 153 -11.22 -3.19 17.96
C GLU A 153 -12.29 -3.12 16.86
N ASP A 154 -12.56 -1.93 16.32
CA ASP A 154 -13.47 -1.75 15.17
C ASP A 154 -12.94 -2.51 13.94
N CYS A 155 -11.63 -2.41 13.70
CA CYS A 155 -10.97 -3.11 12.59
C CYS A 155 -11.05 -4.65 12.77
N LEU A 156 -10.89 -5.14 14.00
CA LEU A 156 -11.01 -6.57 14.32
C LEU A 156 -12.45 -7.06 14.15
N ALA A 157 -13.45 -6.31 14.64
CA ALA A 157 -14.86 -6.66 14.46
C ALA A 157 -15.28 -6.63 12.98
N TYR A 158 -14.76 -5.67 12.21
CA TYR A 158 -14.95 -5.60 10.76
C TYR A 158 -14.34 -6.81 10.05
N ALA A 159 -13.14 -7.24 10.46
CA ALA A 159 -12.48 -8.42 9.93
C ALA A 159 -13.24 -9.72 10.27
N GLU A 160 -13.65 -9.89 11.53
CA GLU A 160 -14.37 -11.06 12.02
C GLU A 160 -15.72 -11.24 11.31
N SER A 161 -16.51 -10.17 11.18
CA SER A 161 -17.80 -10.20 10.48
C SER A 161 -17.71 -10.59 8.99
N ARG A 162 -16.51 -10.58 8.42
CA ARG A 162 -16.22 -10.97 7.03
C ARG A 162 -15.38 -12.23 6.90
N GLY A 163 -15.06 -12.90 8.02
CA GLY A 163 -14.22 -14.09 8.02
C GLY A 163 -12.78 -13.84 7.56
N ILE A 164 -12.28 -12.61 7.73
CA ILE A 164 -10.90 -12.25 7.34
C ILE A 164 -9.95 -12.77 8.42
N PRO A 165 -8.93 -13.58 8.08
CA PRO A 165 -7.99 -14.08 9.06
C PRO A 165 -7.16 -12.93 9.63
N VAL A 166 -7.29 -12.67 10.93
CA VAL A 166 -6.40 -11.75 11.65
C VAL A 166 -5.31 -12.59 12.31
N ALA A 167 -4.04 -12.26 12.06
CA ALA A 167 -2.96 -12.86 12.82
C ALA A 167 -3.06 -12.35 14.26
N ALA A 168 -3.13 -13.27 15.22
CA ALA A 168 -3.13 -12.98 16.65
C ALA A 168 -1.80 -12.34 17.08
#